data_AF-T0R9C0-F1
#
_entry.id   AF-T0R9C0-F1
#
_cell.length_a   1.000
_cell.length_b   1.000
_cell.length_c   1.000
_cell.angle_alpha   90.00
_cell.angle_beta   90.00
_cell.angle_gamma   90.00
#
_symmetry.space_group_name_H-M   'P 1'
#
loop_
_entity.id
_entity.type
_entity.pdbx_description
1 polymer ?
#
loop_
_entity_poly.entity_id
_entity_poly.type
_entity_poly.pdbx_seq_one_letter_code
_entity_poly.pdbx_strand_id
1 'polypeptide(L)'
;MPTTFASEDIETKKIEYLLNSIEKSGATFERNGSTHKASEAKGHLAFKLQKATSMFLFFGPKKEIKASEFIEKIASKSSTTGEPYYIITAEGKKELGPWLTEKLKEYSN
;
A
#
# COMPACT_ATOMS: atom_id res chain seq x y z
N MET A 1 -8.42 -21.98 -22.72
CA MET A 1 -8.96 -21.43 -21.47
C MET A 1 -8.22 -20.12 -21.17
N PRO A 2 -8.79 -18.94 -21.45
CA PRO A 2 -8.11 -17.67 -21.13
C PRO A 2 -8.79 -16.96 -19.94
N THR A 3 -8.12 -15.94 -19.41
CA THR A 3 -8.60 -14.86 -18.49
C THR A 3 -8.12 -14.86 -17.02
N THR A 4 -6.98 -15.46 -16.66
CA THR A 4 -6.34 -15.18 -15.35
C THR A 4 -5.22 -14.13 -15.43
N PHE A 5 -4.58 -13.95 -16.58
CA PHE A 5 -3.45 -13.00 -16.69
C PHE A 5 -3.87 -11.51 -16.70
N ALA A 6 -5.08 -11.18 -17.16
CA ALA A 6 -5.50 -9.78 -17.28
C ALA A 6 -5.83 -9.13 -15.92
N SER A 7 -6.31 -9.89 -14.93
CA SER A 7 -6.65 -9.38 -13.60
C SER A 7 -5.43 -9.16 -12.72
N GLU A 8 -4.45 -10.07 -12.76
CA GLU A 8 -3.19 -9.95 -12.01
C GLU A 8 -2.42 -8.67 -12.39
N ASP A 9 -2.38 -8.37 -13.68
CA ASP A 9 -1.76 -7.16 -14.23
C ASP A 9 -2.42 -5.88 -13.68
N ILE A 10 -3.75 -5.86 -13.58
CA ILE A 10 -4.49 -4.67 -13.16
C ILE A 10 -4.26 -4.38 -11.66
N GLU A 11 -4.33 -5.40 -10.81
CA GLU A 11 -4.10 -5.22 -9.37
C GLU A 11 -2.65 -4.82 -9.07
N THR A 12 -1.68 -5.43 -9.78
CA THR A 12 -0.27 -5.04 -9.68
C THR A 12 -0.07 -3.58 -10.09
N LYS A 13 -0.67 -3.14 -11.22
CA LYS A 13 -0.60 -1.75 -11.68
C LYS A 13 -1.23 -0.77 -10.69
N LYS A 14 -2.34 -1.13 -10.06
CA LYS A 14 -2.97 -0.31 -9.00
C LYS A 14 -2.02 -0.14 -7.81
N ILE A 15 -1.39 -1.23 -7.36
CA ILE A 15 -0.42 -1.16 -6.25
C ILE A 15 0.78 -0.30 -6.62
N GLU A 16 1.34 -0.46 -7.83
CA GLU A 16 2.43 0.38 -8.32
C GLU A 16 2.03 1.85 -8.43
N TYR A 17 0.80 2.13 -8.88
CA TYR A 17 0.25 3.49 -8.93
C TYR A 17 0.18 4.12 -7.53
N LEU A 18 -0.29 3.35 -6.54
CA LEU A 18 -0.35 3.80 -5.14
C LEU A 18 1.05 4.09 -4.58
N LEU A 19 2.00 3.18 -4.78
CA LEU A 19 3.40 3.35 -4.37
C LEU A 19 4.05 4.57 -5.03
N ASN A 20 3.79 4.78 -6.32
CA ASN A 20 4.25 5.98 -7.03
C ASN A 20 3.54 7.24 -6.56
N SER A 21 2.26 7.18 -6.18
CA SER A 21 1.53 8.34 -5.64
C SER A 21 2.12 8.77 -4.30
N ILE A 22 2.53 7.82 -3.46
CA ILE A 22 3.27 8.09 -2.23
C ILE A 22 4.58 8.84 -2.55
N GLU A 23 5.39 8.29 -3.46
CA GLU A 23 6.68 8.90 -3.83
C GLU A 23 6.50 10.30 -4.43
N LYS A 24 5.55 10.44 -5.38
CA LYS A 24 5.23 11.72 -6.03
C LYS A 24 4.62 12.74 -5.09
N SER A 25 3.95 12.33 -4.02
CA SER A 25 3.39 13.26 -3.04
C SER A 25 4.48 14.06 -2.32
N GLY A 26 5.73 13.55 -2.29
CA GLY A 26 6.82 14.17 -1.54
C GLY A 26 6.54 14.30 -0.04
N ALA A 27 5.51 13.60 0.45
CA ALA A 27 5.01 13.72 1.80
C ALA A 27 5.93 13.02 2.82
N THR A 28 5.81 13.43 4.07
CA THR A 28 6.52 12.77 5.18
C THR A 28 5.64 11.67 5.74
N PHE A 29 6.19 10.48 5.91
CA PHE A 29 5.48 9.34 6.47
C PHE A 29 5.83 9.16 7.92
N GLU A 30 4.84 9.10 8.79
CA GLU A 30 5.09 8.83 10.20
C GLU A 30 4.64 7.42 10.56
N ARG A 31 5.56 6.63 11.12
CA ARG A 31 5.32 5.26 11.57
C ARG A 31 5.86 5.11 12.99
N ASN A 32 5.00 4.76 13.95
CA ASN A 32 5.37 4.58 15.36
C ASN A 32 6.20 5.77 15.90
N GLY A 33 5.75 7.00 15.60
CA GLY A 33 6.41 8.24 16.00
C GLY A 33 7.69 8.60 15.23
N SER A 34 8.15 7.78 14.28
CA SER A 34 9.31 8.09 13.43
C SER A 34 8.87 8.60 12.06
N THR A 35 9.42 9.75 11.65
CA THR A 35 9.18 10.32 10.32
C THR A 35 10.18 9.79 9.29
N HIS A 36 9.67 9.35 8.14
CA HIS A 36 10.39 8.78 7.02
C HIS A 36 10.05 9.55 5.75
N LYS A 37 10.96 9.58 4.79
CA LYS A 37 10.70 10.22 3.48
C LYS A 37 9.78 9.35 2.63
N ALA A 38 9.09 9.97 1.67
CA ALA A 38 8.22 9.28 0.72
C ALA A 38 8.92 8.09 0.01
N SER A 39 10.18 8.23 -0.40
CA SER A 39 10.96 7.14 -1.01
C SER A 39 11.19 5.97 -0.05
N GLU A 40 11.44 6.25 1.23
CA GLU A 40 11.59 5.21 2.25
C GLU A 40 10.27 4.50 2.53
N ALA A 41 9.17 5.26 2.56
CA ALA A 41 7.83 4.71 2.72
C ALA A 41 7.45 3.76 1.57
N LYS A 42 7.73 4.16 0.32
CA LYS A 42 7.57 3.30 -0.86
C LYS A 42 8.36 2.01 -0.72
N GLY A 43 9.66 2.10 -0.39
CA GLY A 43 10.51 0.93 -0.20
C GLY A 43 10.00 0.01 0.93
N HIS A 44 9.56 0.60 2.04
CA HIS A 44 9.02 -0.15 3.17
C HIS A 44 7.73 -0.91 2.80
N LEU A 45 6.81 -0.25 2.10
CA LEU A 45 5.56 -0.88 1.66
C LEU A 45 5.78 -1.95 0.60
N ALA A 46 6.68 -1.72 -0.36
CA ALA A 46 7.05 -2.70 -1.38
C ALA A 46 7.70 -3.95 -0.76
N PHE A 47 8.63 -3.75 0.18
CA PHE A 47 9.24 -4.85 0.92
C PHE A 47 8.20 -5.63 1.74
N LYS A 48 7.31 -4.92 2.44
CA LYS A 48 6.26 -5.54 3.27
C LYS A 48 5.27 -6.31 2.41
N LEU A 49 4.92 -5.79 1.22
CA LEU A 49 4.12 -6.48 0.22
C LEU A 49 4.80 -7.77 -0.21
N GLN A 50 6.05 -7.72 -0.69
CA GLN A 50 6.79 -8.91 -1.10
C GLN A 50 6.83 -9.97 0.01
N LYS A 51 7.10 -9.55 1.26
CA LYS A 51 7.13 -10.44 2.41
C LYS A 51 5.75 -11.07 2.69
N ALA A 52 4.69 -10.29 2.56
CA ALA A 52 3.33 -10.75 2.79
C ALA A 52 2.85 -11.68 1.65
N THR A 53 3.22 -11.41 0.39
CA THR A 53 3.01 -12.33 -0.75
C THR A 53 3.75 -13.65 -0.56
N SER A 54 4.98 -13.59 -0.04
CA SER A 54 5.78 -14.78 0.24
C SER A 54 5.24 -15.59 1.43
N MET A 55 4.43 -14.98 2.30
CA MET A 55 3.91 -15.63 3.49
C MET A 55 2.50 -16.13 3.22
N PHE A 56 2.40 -17.40 2.80
CA PHE A 56 1.14 -18.13 2.55
C PHE A 56 0.10 -17.96 3.67
N LEU A 57 0.53 -17.73 4.91
CA LEU A 57 -0.35 -17.52 6.07
C LEU A 57 -1.13 -16.19 6.03
N PHE A 58 -0.68 -15.17 5.30
CA PHE A 58 -1.30 -13.82 5.31
C PHE A 58 -2.40 -13.64 4.25
N PHE A 59 -2.24 -14.27 3.08
CA PHE A 59 -3.21 -14.20 1.97
C PHE A 59 -3.83 -15.56 1.62
N GLY A 60 -3.45 -16.63 2.33
CA GLY A 60 -3.91 -17.99 2.07
C GLY A 60 -3.30 -18.57 0.78
N PRO A 61 -3.93 -19.59 0.18
CA PRO A 61 -3.50 -20.15 -1.11
C PRO A 61 -3.71 -19.20 -2.29
N LYS A 62 -4.24 -17.99 -2.06
CA LYS A 62 -4.41 -16.99 -3.11
C LYS A 62 -3.06 -16.39 -3.46
N LYS A 63 -2.69 -16.57 -4.73
CA LYS A 63 -1.49 -15.99 -5.34
C LYS A 63 -1.65 -14.48 -5.63
N GLU A 64 -2.89 -14.01 -5.71
CA GLU A 64 -3.24 -12.66 -6.17
C GLU A 64 -3.57 -11.73 -4.99
N ILE A 65 -2.76 -10.68 -4.81
CA ILE A 65 -3.03 -9.61 -3.84
C ILE A 65 -3.74 -8.47 -4.55
N LYS A 66 -4.93 -8.12 -4.06
CA LYS A 66 -5.67 -6.95 -4.54
C LYS A 66 -5.12 -5.65 -3.95
N ALA A 67 -5.23 -4.55 -4.66
CA ALA A 67 -4.83 -3.24 -4.19
C ALA A 67 -5.58 -2.83 -2.91
N SER A 68 -6.86 -3.19 -2.78
CA SER A 68 -7.63 -2.96 -1.55
C SER A 68 -7.08 -3.77 -0.37
N GLU A 69 -6.72 -5.05 -0.58
CA GLU A 69 -6.12 -5.87 0.47
C GLU A 69 -4.71 -5.39 0.83
N PHE A 70 -3.94 -4.90 -0.14
CA PHE A 70 -2.67 -4.23 0.13
C PHE A 70 -2.88 -3.01 1.02
N ILE A 71 -3.88 -2.18 0.74
CA ILE A 71 -4.17 -1.02 1.60
C ILE A 71 -4.59 -1.49 2.99
N GLU A 72 -5.59 -2.36 3.10
CA GLU A 72 -6.14 -2.75 4.40
C GLU A 72 -5.16 -3.55 5.26
N LYS A 73 -4.41 -4.50 4.68
CA LYS A 73 -3.53 -5.42 5.43
C LYS A 73 -2.09 -4.96 5.53
N ILE A 74 -1.59 -4.18 4.57
CA ILE A 74 -0.16 -3.82 4.47
C ILE A 74 0.07 -2.34 4.74
N ALA A 75 -0.71 -1.46 4.10
CA ALA A 75 -0.47 -0.02 4.10
C ALA A 75 -1.30 0.78 5.12
N SER A 76 -2.38 0.24 5.68
CA SER A 76 -3.19 0.94 6.68
C SER A 76 -2.50 0.99 8.03
N LYS A 77 -1.94 -0.15 8.45
CA LYS A 77 -1.30 -0.33 9.75
C LYS A 77 -0.19 -1.36 9.69
N SER A 78 0.70 -1.25 10.67
CA SER A 78 1.70 -2.28 10.94
C SER A 78 1.00 -3.59 11.28
N SER A 79 1.26 -4.65 10.52
CA SER A 79 0.74 -5.99 10.85
C SER A 79 1.53 -6.60 12.01
N THR A 80 2.69 -6.00 12.35
CA THR A 80 3.58 -6.42 13.43
C THR A 80 3.25 -5.69 14.73
N THR A 81 2.96 -4.38 14.69
CA THR A 81 2.70 -3.57 15.89
C THR A 81 1.23 -3.17 16.06
N GLY A 82 0.41 -3.33 15.03
CA GLY A 82 -1.01 -2.93 15.05
C GLY A 82 -1.25 -1.42 14.83
N GLU A 83 -0.20 -0.62 14.78
CA GLU A 83 -0.31 0.84 14.74
C GLU A 83 -0.60 1.39 13.33
N PRO A 84 -1.49 2.39 13.21
CA PRO A 84 -1.77 3.05 11.95
C PRO A 84 -0.56 3.82 11.45
N TYR A 85 -0.41 3.88 10.13
CA TYR A 85 0.59 4.71 9.47
C TYR A 85 -0.02 6.06 9.13
N TYR A 86 0.79 7.13 9.20
CA TYR A 86 0.35 8.48 8.86
C TYR A 86 1.15 9.04 7.70
N ILE A 87 0.49 9.87 6.91
CA ILE A 87 1.09 10.67 5.84
C ILE A 87 0.87 12.14 6.15
N ILE A 88 1.95 12.91 6.14
CA ILE A 88 1.97 14.34 6.40
C ILE A 88 2.21 15.02 5.05
N THR A 89 1.13 15.46 4.43
CA THR A 89 1.15 16.23 3.18
C THR A 89 1.09 17.73 3.50
N ALA A 90 1.15 18.58 2.47
CA ALA A 90 0.94 20.03 2.62
C ALA A 90 -0.45 20.37 3.19
N GLU A 91 -1.45 19.49 3.02
CA GLU A 91 -2.79 19.65 3.60
C GLU A 91 -2.86 19.28 5.08
N GLY A 92 -1.86 18.57 5.61
CA GLY A 92 -1.79 18.13 7.00
C GLY A 92 -1.52 16.64 7.17
N LYS A 93 -1.62 16.17 8.42
CA LYS A 93 -1.43 14.77 8.80
C LYS A 93 -2.73 13.99 8.59
N LYS A 94 -2.70 13.01 7.69
CA LYS A 94 -3.79 12.07 7.41
C LYS A 94 -3.35 10.64 7.71
N GLU A 95 -4.29 9.76 7.98
CA GLU A 95 -4.00 8.33 8.04
C GLU A 95 -3.71 7.79 6.64
N LEU A 96 -2.69 6.95 6.52
CA LEU A 96 -2.22 6.45 5.22
C LEU A 96 -3.23 5.51 4.56
N GLY A 97 -3.90 4.67 5.35
CA GLY A 97 -4.91 3.74 4.84
C GLY A 97 -6.04 4.44 4.08
N PRO A 98 -6.78 5.38 4.72
CA PRO A 98 -7.80 6.18 4.06
C PRO A 98 -7.25 6.95 2.84
N TRP A 99 -6.09 7.59 2.97
CA TRP A 99 -5.49 8.37 1.87
C TRP A 99 -5.21 7.51 0.62
N LEU A 100 -4.66 6.31 0.80
CA LEU A 100 -4.44 5.37 -0.30
C LEU A 100 -5.75 4.81 -0.86
N THR A 101 -6.76 4.64 -0.01
CA THR A 101 -8.09 4.19 -0.44
C THR A 101 -8.73 5.22 -1.37
N GLU A 102 -8.60 6.51 -1.05
CA GLU A 102 -9.04 7.61 -1.92
C GLU A 102 -8.29 7.59 -3.25
N LYS A 103 -6.95 7.47 -3.23
CA LYS A 103 -6.14 7.38 -4.46
C LYS A 103 -6.48 6.16 -5.31
N LEU A 104 -6.81 5.03 -4.69
CA LEU A 104 -7.24 3.84 -5.41
C LEU A 104 -8.61 4.05 -6.08
N LYS A 105 -9.54 4.72 -5.40
CA LYS A 105 -10.84 5.08 -5.98
C LYS A 105 -10.66 6.04 -7.16
N GLU A 106 -9.79 7.04 -7.04
CA GLU A 106 -9.45 7.96 -8.14
C GLU A 106 -8.90 7.21 -9.36
N TYR A 107 -8.08 6.19 -9.17
CA TYR A 107 -7.55 5.38 -10.29
C TYR A 107 -8.60 4.45 -10.92
N SER A 108 -9.59 4.01 -10.13
CA SER A 108 -10.60 3.05 -10.57
C SER A 108 -11.88 3.69 -11.13
N ASN A 109 -11.94 5.02 -11.20
CA ASN A 109 -13.08 5.83 -11.64
C ASN A 109 -12.75 6.60 -12.91
#